data_AF-A0A8H7SDM6-F1
#
_entry.id   AF-A0A8H7SDM6-F1
#
_cell.length_a   1.000
_cell.length_b   1.000
_cell.length_c   1.000
_cell.angle_alpha   90.00
_cell.angle_beta   90.00
_cell.angle_gamma   90.00
#
_symmetry.space_group_name_H-M   'P 1'
#
loop_
_entity.id
_entity.type
_entity.pdbx_description
1 polymer ?
#
loop_
_entity_poly.entity_id
_entity_poly.type
_entity_poly.pdbx_seq_one_letter_code
_entity_poly.pdbx_strand_id
1 'polypeptide(L)'
;MKELRRVDDNIIPRMNMTDTHSEKACGEFFSQLAESYRKRENAVDYCLKIMDEQIDRKTKLLEEDPDDFDTKSSLFSDETKRRMIANELVVEDIVRARSLQVFKTKCKIFDTSSLELKS
;
A
#
# COMPACT_ATOMS: atom_id res chain seq x y z
N MET A 1 1.33 3.82 7.50
CA MET A 1 0.22 3.34 6.65
C MET A 1 -1.08 4.12 6.81
N LYS A 2 -1.62 4.33 8.02
CA LYS A 2 -2.92 5.02 8.23
C LYS A 2 -3.08 6.34 7.48
N GLU A 3 -2.14 7.28 7.62
CA GLU A 3 -2.22 8.58 6.95
C GLU A 3 -2.16 8.48 5.41
N LEU A 4 -1.43 7.49 4.88
CA LEU A 4 -1.36 7.23 3.44
C LEU A 4 -2.67 6.64 2.88
N ARG A 5 -3.58 6.17 3.74
CA ARG A 5 -4.90 5.65 3.35
C ARG A 5 -6.04 6.65 3.49
N ARG A 6 -5.75 7.89 3.84
CA ARG A 6 -6.79 8.90 4.10
C ARG A 6 -7.76 9.11 2.94
N VAL A 7 -7.32 8.98 1.69
CA VAL A 7 -8.19 9.12 0.51
C VAL A 7 -9.24 7.99 0.49
N ASP A 8 -8.79 6.75 0.65
CA ASP A 8 -9.63 5.54 0.66
C ASP A 8 -10.51 5.43 1.90
N ASP A 9 -9.96 5.71 3.08
CA ASP A 9 -10.71 5.68 4.35
C ASP A 9 -11.87 6.69 4.33
N ASN A 10 -11.73 7.76 3.55
CA ASN A 10 -12.76 8.79 3.34
C ASN A 10 -13.42 8.69 1.96
N ILE A 11 -13.37 7.54 1.29
CA ILE A 11 -13.91 7.37 -0.07
C ILE A 11 -15.38 7.78 -0.15
N ILE A 12 -16.21 7.33 0.79
CA ILE A 12 -17.66 7.63 0.80
C ILE A 12 -17.93 9.13 0.93
N PRO A 13 -17.46 9.83 1.98
CA PRO A 13 -17.74 11.27 2.09
C PRO A 13 -17.12 12.06 0.93
N ARG A 14 -15.94 11.69 0.42
CA ARG A 14 -15.35 12.38 -0.73
C ARG A 14 -16.13 12.16 -2.03
N MET A 15 -16.61 10.94 -2.28
CA MET A 15 -17.46 10.66 -3.43
C MET A 15 -18.80 11.40 -3.35
N ASN A 16 -19.38 11.54 -2.16
CA ASN A 16 -20.62 12.31 -1.99
C ASN A 16 -20.44 13.82 -2.26
N MET A 17 -19.21 14.33 -2.15
CA MET A 17 -18.87 15.73 -2.48
C MET A 17 -18.38 15.91 -3.92
N THR A 18 -18.12 14.82 -4.65
CA THR A 18 -17.64 14.87 -6.02
C THR A 18 -18.83 14.97 -6.98
N ASP A 19 -18.73 15.83 -8.00
CA ASP A 19 -19.72 15.84 -9.08
C ASP A 19 -19.56 14.59 -9.95
N THR A 20 -20.33 13.55 -9.64
CA THR A 20 -20.26 12.25 -10.33
C THR A 20 -20.83 12.26 -11.75
N HIS A 21 -21.41 13.39 -12.18
CA HIS A 21 -21.90 13.60 -13.55
C HIS A 21 -20.90 14.34 -14.44
N SER A 22 -19.77 14.78 -13.87
CA SER A 22 -18.68 15.41 -14.60
C SER A 22 -17.54 14.43 -14.79
N GLU A 23 -17.24 14.09 -16.05
CA GLU A 23 -16.12 13.21 -16.39
C GLU A 23 -14.80 13.78 -15.87
N LYS A 24 -14.64 15.11 -15.94
CA LYS A 24 -13.49 15.82 -15.39
C LYS A 24 -13.37 15.62 -13.87
N ALA A 25 -14.46 15.81 -13.12
CA ALA A 25 -14.43 15.66 -11.66
C ALA A 25 -14.15 14.21 -11.24
N CYS A 26 -14.76 13.24 -11.93
CA CYS A 26 -14.45 11.83 -11.75
C CYS A 26 -12.98 11.50 -12.08
N GLY A 27 -12.44 12.05 -13.17
CA GLY A 27 -11.04 11.86 -13.56
C GLY A 27 -10.04 12.49 -12.59
N GLU A 28 -10.35 13.66 -12.04
CA GLU A 28 -9.54 14.30 -10.98
C GLU A 28 -9.53 13.46 -9.71
N PHE A 29 -10.69 12.94 -9.30
CA PHE A 29 -10.77 12.07 -8.12
C PHE A 29 -10.07 10.73 -8.35
N PHE A 30 -10.23 10.13 -9.53
CA PHE A 30 -9.53 8.92 -9.93
C PHE A 30 -8.00 9.11 -9.88
N SER A 31 -7.50 10.24 -10.37
CA SER A 31 -6.07 10.57 -10.32
C SER A 31 -5.56 10.63 -8.88
N GLN A 32 -6.35 11.16 -7.95
CA GLN A 32 -6.00 11.17 -6.52
C GLN A 32 -5.94 9.76 -5.92
N LEU A 33 -6.88 8.87 -6.29
CA LEU A 33 -6.83 7.47 -5.89
C LEU A 33 -5.58 6.78 -6.42
N ALA A 34 -5.32 6.89 -7.73
CA ALA A 34 -4.16 6.29 -8.37
C ALA A 34 -2.83 6.78 -7.78
N GLU A 35 -2.73 8.08 -7.48
CA GLU A 35 -1.56 8.65 -6.81
C GLU A 35 -1.42 8.09 -5.38
N SER A 36 -2.53 7.94 -4.65
CA SER A 36 -2.52 7.37 -3.31
C SER A 36 -2.05 5.91 -3.32
N TYR A 37 -2.49 5.10 -4.28
CA TYR A 37 -2.07 3.70 -4.44
C TYR A 37 -0.57 3.62 -4.69
N ARG A 38 -0.06 4.38 -5.66
CA ARG A 38 1.36 4.43 -5.99
C ARG A 38 2.21 4.86 -4.79
N LYS A 39 1.77 5.86 -4.03
CA LYS A 39 2.49 6.32 -2.83
C LYS A 39 2.59 5.22 -1.77
N ARG A 40 1.54 4.42 -1.59
CA ARG A 40 1.54 3.32 -0.62
C ARG A 40 2.41 2.17 -1.07
N GLU A 41 2.28 1.75 -2.32
CA GLU A 41 3.11 0.70 -2.93
C GLU A 41 4.60 1.04 -2.82
N ASN A 42 4.99 2.24 -3.25
CA ASN A 42 6.37 2.72 -3.11
C ASN A 42 6.85 2.75 -1.65
N ALA A 43 5.97 3.11 -0.71
CA ALA A 43 6.34 3.14 0.71
C ALA A 43 6.55 1.74 1.28
N VAL A 44 5.69 0.78 0.92
CA VAL A 44 5.82 -0.63 1.34
C VAL A 44 7.10 -1.23 0.75
N ASP A 45 7.35 -1.04 -0.55
CA ASP A 45 8.56 -1.54 -1.22
C ASP A 45 9.84 -0.96 -0.61
N TYR A 46 9.84 0.35 -0.33
CA TYR A 46 10.96 1.00 0.35
C TYR A 46 11.19 0.39 1.74
N CYS A 47 10.13 0.18 2.53
CA CYS A 47 10.25 -0.42 3.85
C CYS A 47 10.79 -1.86 3.76
N LEU A 48 10.30 -2.67 2.82
CA LEU A 48 10.78 -4.04 2.60
C LEU A 48 12.28 -4.05 2.28
N LYS A 49 12.73 -3.20 1.37
CA LYS A 49 14.16 -3.08 1.02
C LYS A 49 15.03 -2.77 2.25
N ILE A 50 14.62 -1.80 3.07
CA ILE A 50 15.38 -1.43 4.27
C ILE A 50 15.41 -2.56 5.29
N MET A 51 14.30 -3.29 5.43
CA MET A 51 14.26 -4.47 6.32
C MET A 51 15.13 -5.61 5.80
N ASP A 52 15.14 -5.87 4.49
CA ASP A 52 16.00 -6.88 3.86
C ASP A 52 17.47 -6.56 4.12
N GLU A 53 17.88 -5.31 3.91
CA GLU A 53 19.26 -4.88 4.20
C GLU A 53 19.62 -5.00 5.69
N GLN A 54 18.66 -4.78 6.60
CA GLN A 54 18.89 -4.95 8.05
C GLN A 54 19.04 -6.42 8.44
N ILE A 55 18.19 -7.27 7.91
CA ILE A 55 18.22 -8.72 8.13
C ILE A 55 19.53 -9.28 7.59
N ASP A 56 19.90 -8.95 6.35
CA ASP A 56 21.16 -9.40 5.73
C ASP A 56 22.39 -9.01 6.55
N ARG A 57 22.43 -7.79 7.08
CA ARG A 57 23.53 -7.34 7.96
C ARG A 57 23.60 -8.17 9.24
N LYS A 58 22.48 -8.42 9.90
CA LYS A 58 22.45 -9.19 11.15
C LYS A 58 22.75 -10.68 10.93
N THR A 59 22.29 -11.24 9.81
CA THR A 59 22.64 -12.60 9.41
C THR A 59 24.15 -12.76 9.26
N LYS A 60 24.83 -11.82 8.59
CA LYS A 60 26.29 -11.83 8.47
C LYS A 60 27.01 -11.70 9.81
N LEU A 61 26.51 -10.86 10.72
CA LEU A 61 27.08 -10.76 12.07
C LEU A 61 26.98 -12.09 12.84
N LEU A 62 25.87 -12.82 12.68
CA LEU A 62 25.71 -14.15 13.30
C LEU A 62 26.53 -15.26 12.62
N GLU A 63 26.94 -15.07 11.36
CA GLU A 63 27.91 -15.97 10.72
C GLU A 63 29.31 -15.81 11.36
N GLU A 64 29.65 -14.60 11.81
CA GLU A 64 30.91 -14.29 12.50
C GLU A 64 30.87 -14.67 13.99
N ASP A 65 29.75 -14.42 14.68
CA ASP A 65 29.52 -14.79 16.08
C ASP A 65 28.14 -15.46 16.29
N PRO A 66 28.06 -16.80 16.18
CA PRO A 66 26.80 -17.53 16.29
C PRO A 66 26.15 -17.48 17.68
N ASP A 67 26.91 -17.16 18.72
CA ASP A 67 26.46 -17.14 20.11
C ASP A 67 26.04 -15.73 20.59
N ASP A 68 26.02 -14.73 19.69
CA ASP A 68 25.44 -13.41 19.96
C ASP A 68 23.90 -13.48 20.03
N PHE A 69 23.41 -13.80 21.24
CA PHE A 69 21.98 -13.90 21.54
C PHE A 69 21.23 -12.58 21.35
N ASP A 70 21.89 -11.43 21.55
CA ASP A 70 21.26 -10.12 21.38
C ASP A 70 21.00 -9.85 19.90
N THR A 71 21.99 -10.11 19.04
CA THR A 71 21.82 -10.01 17.58
C THR A 71 20.76 -10.98 17.08
N LYS A 72 20.72 -12.22 17.60
CA LYS A 72 19.71 -13.22 17.23
C LYS A 72 18.28 -12.80 17.61
N SER A 73 18.09 -12.31 18.82
CA SER A 73 16.79 -11.79 19.29
C SER A 73 16.33 -10.59 18.45
N SER A 74 17.28 -9.71 18.14
CA SER A 74 17.05 -8.53 17.30
C SER A 74 16.70 -8.90 15.85
N LEU A 75 17.33 -9.92 15.28
CA LEU A 75 17.04 -10.46 13.95
C LEU A 75 15.62 -11.01 13.87
N PHE A 76 15.21 -11.84 14.83
CA PHE A 76 13.84 -12.39 14.88
C PHE A 76 12.75 -11.29 14.93
N SER A 77 13.04 -10.22 15.68
CA SER A 77 12.16 -9.05 15.76
C SER A 77 12.02 -8.36 14.41
N ASP A 78 13.12 -8.25 13.65
CA ASP A 78 13.11 -7.61 12.33
C ASP A 78 12.47 -8.49 11.26
N GLU A 79 12.68 -9.81 11.27
CA GLU A 79 11.96 -10.75 10.41
C GLU A 79 10.44 -10.66 10.64
N THR A 80 10.03 -10.54 11.91
CA THR A 80 8.61 -10.36 12.26
C THR A 80 8.05 -9.05 11.69
N LYS A 81 8.77 -7.93 11.84
CA LYS A 81 8.37 -6.63 11.26
C LYS A 81 8.32 -6.69 9.73
N ARG A 82 9.32 -7.31 9.09
CA ARG A 82 9.37 -7.49 7.63
C ARG A 82 8.13 -8.24 7.13
N ARG A 83 7.74 -9.32 7.80
CA ARG A 83 6.51 -10.06 7.49
C ARG A 83 5.25 -9.19 7.65
N MET A 84 5.18 -8.37 8.70
CA MET A 84 4.06 -7.44 8.87
C MET A 84 3.98 -6.43 7.73
N ILE A 85 5.12 -5.88 7.28
CA ILE A 85 5.17 -4.97 6.14
C ILE A 85 4.76 -5.69 4.85
N ALA A 86 5.22 -6.93 4.62
CA ALA A 86 4.82 -7.71 3.45
C ALA A 86 3.29 -7.94 3.40
N ASN A 87 2.65 -8.15 4.56
CA ASN A 87 1.20 -8.27 4.65
C ASN A 87 0.46 -6.98 4.24
N GLU A 88 1.11 -5.81 4.29
CA GLU A 88 0.50 -4.56 3.81
C GLU A 88 0.26 -4.57 2.29
N LEU A 89 0.96 -5.39 1.51
CA LEU A 89 0.65 -5.56 0.08
C LEU A 89 -0.74 -6.18 -0.11
N VAL A 90 -1.07 -7.20 0.68
CA VAL A 90 -2.41 -7.83 0.65
C VAL A 90 -3.48 -6.84 1.11
N VAL A 91 -3.18 -6.04 2.14
CA VAL A 91 -4.08 -4.97 2.59
C VAL A 91 -4.28 -3.93 1.49
N GLU A 92 -3.22 -3.56 0.76
CA GLU A 92 -3.29 -2.62 -0.34
C GLU A 92 -4.23 -3.10 -1.44
N ASP A 93 -4.12 -4.36 -1.86
CA ASP A 93 -4.99 -4.95 -2.88
C ASP A 93 -6.46 -4.90 -2.48
N ILE A 94 -6.76 -5.26 -1.23
CA ILE A 94 -8.13 -5.22 -0.69
C ILE A 94 -8.67 -3.78 -0.65
N VAL A 95 -7.87 -2.83 -0.18
CA VAL A 95 -8.28 -1.43 -0.07
C VAL A 95 -8.52 -0.85 -1.47
N ARG A 96 -7.56 -1.04 -2.38
CA ARG A 96 -7.62 -0.63 -3.79
C ARG A 96 -8.88 -1.18 -4.49
N ALA A 97 -9.16 -2.47 -4.33
CA ALA A 97 -10.34 -3.09 -4.92
C ALA A 97 -11.65 -2.47 -4.38
N ARG A 98 -11.74 -2.25 -3.06
CA ARG A 98 -12.92 -1.67 -2.43
C ARG A 98 -13.16 -0.22 -2.83
N SER A 99 -12.12 0.62 -2.82
CA SER A 99 -12.25 2.03 -3.18
C SER A 99 -12.52 2.21 -4.68
N LEU A 100 -11.90 1.39 -5.54
CA LEU A 100 -12.24 1.34 -6.97
C LEU A 100 -13.69 0.91 -7.21
N GLN A 101 -14.21 -0.07 -6.47
CA GLN A 101 -15.60 -0.50 -6.61
C GLN A 101 -16.59 0.63 -6.27
N VAL A 102 -16.33 1.38 -5.20
CA VAL A 102 -17.12 2.55 -4.84
C VAL A 102 -17.05 3.62 -5.93
N PHE A 103 -15.85 3.89 -6.44
CA PHE A 103 -15.65 4.84 -7.54
C PHE A 103 -16.44 4.42 -8.80
N LYS A 104 -16.28 3.18 -9.28
CA LYS A 104 -17.00 2.62 -10.44
C LYS A 104 -18.53 2.75 -10.28
N THR A 105 -19.03 2.50 -9.08
CA THR A 105 -20.47 2.57 -8.78
C THR A 105 -21.03 3.99 -8.90
N LYS A 106 -20.25 5.00 -8.50
CA LYS A 106 -20.65 6.40 -8.42
C LYS A 106 -20.35 7.16 -9.72
N CYS A 107 -19.15 7.00 -10.27
CA CYS A 107 -18.67 7.64 -11.51
C CYS A 107 -18.93 6.77 -12.74
N LYS A 108 -20.19 6.45 -13.03
CA LYS A 108 -20.58 5.54 -14.13
C LYS A 108 -20.22 6.04 -15.54
N ILE A 109 -20.08 7.35 -15.70
CA ILE A 109 -19.74 7.99 -16.97
C ILE A 109 -18.26 7.88 -17.32
N PHE A 110 -17.42 7.57 -16.33
CA PHE A 110 -15.98 7.49 -16.49
C PHE A 110 -15.62 6.10 -17.00
N ASP A 111 -14.97 6.02 -18.16
CA ASP A 111 -14.56 4.74 -18.74
C ASP A 111 -13.48 4.08 -17.87
N THR A 112 -13.85 3.00 -17.22
CA THR A 112 -12.95 2.20 -16.37
C THR A 112 -12.48 0.92 -17.06
N SER A 113 -12.81 0.71 -18.34
CA SER A 113 -12.44 -0.49 -19.12
C SER A 113 -10.92 -0.67 -19.22
N SER A 114 -10.19 0.44 -19.28
CA SER A 114 -8.72 0.46 -19.30
C SER A 114 -8.08 -0.01 -17.99
N LEU A 115 -8.86 -0.14 -16.90
CA LEU A 115 -8.38 -0.48 -15.56
C LEU A 115 -8.38 -1.99 -15.28
N GLU A 116 -9.03 -2.81 -16.10
CA GLU A 116 -9.10 -4.27 -15.88
C GLU A 116 -7.91 -5.04 -16.48
N LEU A 117 -7.00 -4.35 -17.17
CA LEU A 117 -5.85 -4.93 -17.89
C LEU A 117 -4.59 -5.13 -17.02
N LYS A 118 -4.63 -4.78 -15.73
CA LYS A 118 -3.52 -5.00 -14.81
C LYS A 118 -4.04 -5.56 -13.49
N SER A 119 -4.41 -6.83 -13.52
CA SER A 119 -4.42 -7.69 -12.33
C SER A 119 -3.48 -8.85 -12.56
#